data_AF-A0A1I8B0X0-F1
#
_entry.id   AF-A0A1I8B0X0-F1
#
_cell.length_a   1.000
_cell.length_b   1.000
_cell.length_c   1.000
_cell.angle_alpha   90.00
_cell.angle_beta   90.00
_cell.angle_gamma   90.00
#
_symmetry.space_group_name_H-M   'P 1'
#
loop_
_entity.id
_entity.type
_entity.pdbx_description
1 polymer ?
#
loop_
_entity_poly.entity_id
_entity_poly.type
_entity_poly.pdbx_seq_one_letter_code
_entity_poly.pdbx_strand_id
1 'polypeptide(L)'
;MTEEAIIRKLVADGDGTGDDRRILHLFQLINGLGKSNDPKSITNKIIILLDQIEFSFRKQQQISQVINSESENYEKLYEEIGVLLNKNQEKMEEVKKQFAEAKQIRKNQQEYDNIAKMIKEKPSRAETTKKLKILQDELEEAYSKQKTLEQRLIEKRESICTLAALLDELDEPNKEQVEDALMAELEESGPAPPSNKPNTPNGENVRNELEM
;
A
#
# COMPACT_ATOMS: atom_id res chain seq x y z
N MET A 1 40.61 3.77 44.87
CA MET A 1 41.30 4.24 46.11
C MET A 1 40.63 5.48 46.72
N THR A 2 40.19 6.47 45.94
CA THR A 2 39.51 7.67 46.47
C THR A 2 38.07 7.41 46.91
N GLU A 3 37.26 6.68 46.12
CA GLU A 3 35.88 6.32 46.49
C GLU A 3 35.80 5.41 47.71
N GLU A 4 36.64 4.38 47.82
CA GLU A 4 36.66 3.53 49.03
C GLU A 4 37.05 4.30 50.30
N ALA A 5 37.95 5.28 50.19
CA ALA A 5 38.31 6.14 51.31
C ALA A 5 37.15 7.06 51.71
N ILE A 6 36.40 7.57 50.72
CA ILE A 6 35.19 8.38 50.94
C ILE A 6 34.10 7.52 51.59
N ILE A 7 33.85 6.30 51.10
CA ILE A 7 32.86 5.38 51.65
C ILE A 7 33.22 4.98 53.07
N ARG A 8 34.49 4.60 53.35
CA ARG A 8 34.92 4.28 54.72
C ARG A 8 34.82 5.46 55.66
N LYS A 9 35.12 6.68 55.18
CA LYS A 9 34.98 7.89 55.97
C LYS A 9 33.51 8.24 56.23
N LEU A 10 32.63 8.08 55.22
CA LEU A 10 31.19 8.25 55.38
C LEU A 10 30.60 7.23 56.35
N VAL A 11 31.06 5.98 56.31
CA VAL A 11 30.62 4.94 57.25
C VAL A 11 31.13 5.26 58.66
N ALA A 12 32.38 5.71 58.81
CA ALA A 12 32.93 6.09 60.12
C ALA A 12 32.26 7.35 60.71
N ASP A 13 31.95 8.36 59.89
CA ASP A 13 31.26 9.58 60.32
C ASP A 13 29.73 9.38 60.43
N GLY A 14 29.16 8.45 59.66
CA GLY A 14 27.73 8.11 59.64
C GLY A 14 27.29 7.26 60.84
N ASP A 15 28.22 6.60 61.52
CA ASP A 15 27.95 5.75 62.69
C ASP A 15 27.76 6.55 64.00
N GLY A 16 27.81 7.90 63.97
CA GLY A 16 27.56 8.74 65.16
C GLY A 16 28.55 8.56 66.32
N THR A 17 29.53 7.66 66.18
CA THR A 17 30.46 7.25 67.25
C THR A 17 31.31 8.40 67.80
N GLY A 18 31.48 9.49 67.05
CA GLY A 18 32.14 10.71 67.51
C GLY A 18 31.33 11.50 68.53
N ASP A 19 30.01 11.59 68.35
CA ASP A 19 29.11 12.28 69.29
C ASP A 19 28.87 11.43 70.54
N ASP A 20 28.68 10.12 70.38
CA ASP A 20 28.56 9.20 71.52
C ASP A 20 29.80 9.21 72.41
N ARG A 21 31.00 9.24 71.82
CA ARG A 21 32.25 9.39 72.58
C ARG A 21 32.35 10.73 73.30
N ARG A 22 31.89 11.81 72.67
CA ARG A 22 31.86 13.16 73.29
C ARG A 22 30.89 13.20 74.46
N ILE A 23 29.71 12.60 74.34
CA ILE A 23 28.71 12.48 75.41
C ILE A 23 29.24 11.61 76.55
N LEU A 24 29.88 10.47 76.25
CA LEU A 24 30.51 9.61 77.24
C LEU A 24 31.61 10.36 78.01
N HIS A 25 32.44 11.13 77.31
CA HIS A 25 33.49 11.94 77.91
C HIS A 25 32.94 13.08 78.78
N LEU A 26 31.87 13.75 78.34
CA LEU A 26 31.14 14.73 79.14
C LEU A 26 30.63 14.10 80.45
N PHE A 27 30.02 12.91 80.36
CA PHE A 27 29.55 12.16 81.53
C PHE A 27 30.69 11.79 82.50
N GLN A 28 31.85 11.39 81.98
CA GLN A 28 33.04 11.11 82.80
C GLN A 28 33.56 12.37 83.51
N LEU A 29 33.58 13.53 82.84
CA LEU A 29 34.02 14.80 83.43
C LEU A 29 33.06 15.31 84.51
N ILE A 30 31.74 15.17 84.30
CA ILE A 30 30.72 15.52 85.29
C ILE A 30 30.87 14.65 86.55
N ASN A 31 31.07 13.33 86.38
CA ASN A 31 31.31 12.41 87.51
C ASN A 31 32.65 12.66 88.21
N GLY A 32 33.64 13.16 87.49
CA GLY A 32 34.96 13.53 88.01
C GLY A 32 34.98 14.84 88.83
N LEU A 33 33.96 15.70 88.68
CA LEU A 33 33.90 17.01 89.32
C LEU A 33 33.91 16.92 90.86
N GLY A 34 33.25 15.91 91.43
CA GLY A 34 33.19 15.68 92.87
C GLY A 34 34.46 15.07 93.49
N LYS A 35 35.45 14.68 92.66
CA LYS A 35 36.68 13.98 93.11
C LYS A 35 37.97 14.75 92.78
N SER A 36 37.87 15.91 92.14
CA SER A 36 39.06 16.60 91.61
C SER A 36 39.61 17.68 92.55
N ASN A 37 40.94 17.86 92.51
CA ASN A 37 41.63 18.93 93.24
C ASN A 37 41.46 20.32 92.61
N ASP A 38 40.93 20.42 91.38
CA ASP A 38 40.89 21.67 90.62
C ASP A 38 39.59 21.81 89.78
N PRO A 39 38.44 22.07 90.45
CA PRO A 39 37.11 21.96 89.85
C PRO A 39 36.88 22.97 88.71
N LYS A 40 37.48 24.17 88.77
CA LYS A 40 37.30 25.22 87.77
C LYS A 40 37.79 24.81 86.37
N SER A 41 38.91 24.09 86.31
CA SER A 41 39.49 23.61 85.05
C SER A 41 38.58 22.56 84.39
N ILE A 42 37.98 21.67 85.20
CA ILE A 42 37.03 20.66 84.72
C ILE A 42 35.73 21.32 84.27
N THR A 43 35.20 22.30 85.01
CA THR A 43 34.00 23.05 84.62
C THR A 43 34.18 23.74 83.26
N ASN A 44 35.33 24.38 83.01
CA ASN A 44 35.60 25.00 81.71
C ASN A 44 35.64 23.97 80.56
N LYS A 45 36.22 22.78 80.80
CA LYS A 45 36.22 21.69 79.81
C LYS A 45 34.81 21.16 79.54
N ILE A 46 33.96 21.07 80.56
CA ILE A 46 32.55 20.69 80.44
C ILE A 46 31.80 21.69 79.56
N ILE A 47 31.98 22.99 79.78
CA ILE A 47 31.30 24.04 78.98
C ILE A 47 31.70 23.93 77.51
N ILE A 48 33.00 23.81 77.21
CA ILE A 48 33.48 23.67 75.83
C ILE A 48 32.92 22.42 75.15
N LEU A 49 32.86 21.29 75.87
CA LEU A 49 32.28 20.05 75.34
C LEU A 49 30.77 20.17 75.12
N LEU A 50 30.06 20.86 76.01
CA LEU A 50 28.64 21.12 75.89
C LEU A 50 28.35 21.97 74.64
N ASP A 51 29.08 23.06 74.43
CA ASP A 51 28.96 23.91 73.23
C ASP A 51 29.18 23.11 71.94
N GLN A 52 30.16 22.19 71.94
CA GLN A 52 30.44 21.32 70.79
C GLN A 52 29.31 20.33 70.51
N ILE A 53 28.70 19.75 71.55
CA ILE A 53 27.57 18.82 71.43
C ILE A 53 26.33 19.58 70.94
N GLU A 54 26.04 20.75 71.52
CA GLU A 54 24.92 21.60 71.08
C GLU A 54 25.06 22.01 69.62
N PHE A 55 26.26 22.39 69.19
CA PHE A 55 26.54 22.72 67.80
C PHE A 55 26.32 21.51 66.87
N SER A 56 26.84 20.33 67.24
CA SER A 56 26.65 19.10 66.45
C SER A 56 25.17 18.76 66.31
N PHE A 57 24.41 18.87 67.40
CA PHE A 57 22.98 18.59 67.42
C PHE A 57 22.19 19.54 66.51
N ARG A 58 22.44 20.86 66.58
CA ARG A 58 21.78 21.84 65.71
C ARG A 58 22.11 21.60 64.24
N LYS A 59 23.38 21.28 63.94
CA LYS A 59 23.81 20.92 62.59
C LYS A 59 23.06 19.68 62.09
N GLN A 60 22.94 18.63 62.90
CA GLN A 60 22.24 17.42 62.52
C GLN A 60 20.75 17.66 62.27
N GLN A 61 20.11 18.51 63.09
CA GLN A 61 18.73 18.92 62.88
C GLN A 61 18.54 19.64 61.52
N GLN A 62 19.43 20.57 61.18
CA GLN A 62 19.39 21.26 59.88
C GLN A 62 19.62 20.30 58.71
N ILE A 63 20.60 19.40 58.83
CA ILE A 63 20.86 18.38 57.80
C ILE A 63 19.63 17.51 57.60
N SER A 64 18.99 17.05 58.68
CA SER A 64 17.76 16.25 58.59
C SER A 64 16.62 17.01 57.89
N GLN A 65 16.44 18.30 58.19
CA GLN A 65 15.45 19.13 57.49
C GLN A 65 15.73 19.25 55.99
N VAL A 66 17.00 19.49 55.62
CA VAL A 66 17.41 19.57 54.22
C VAL A 66 17.17 18.24 53.51
N ILE A 67 17.60 17.11 54.10
CA ILE A 67 17.39 15.77 53.52
C ILE A 67 15.91 15.49 53.28
N ASN A 68 15.04 15.82 54.23
CA ASN A 68 13.60 15.62 54.07
C ASN A 68 13.06 16.47 52.91
N SER A 69 13.45 17.75 52.85
CA SER A 69 13.02 18.63 51.75
C SER A 69 13.55 18.18 50.39
N GLU A 70 14.76 17.63 50.34
CA GLU A 70 15.38 17.12 49.12
C GLU A 70 14.68 15.83 48.67
N SER A 71 14.33 14.94 49.60
CA SER A 71 13.55 13.73 49.33
C SER A 71 12.19 14.06 48.69
N GLU A 72 11.45 15.02 49.25
CA GLU A 72 10.17 15.47 48.69
C GLU A 72 10.35 16.08 47.29
N ASN A 73 11.46 16.77 47.04
CA ASN A 73 11.74 17.34 45.73
C ASN A 73 12.06 16.26 44.69
N TYR A 74 12.82 15.22 45.07
CA TYR A 74 13.08 14.08 44.19
C TYR A 74 11.81 13.28 43.87
N GLU A 75 10.90 13.12 44.83
CA GLU A 75 9.60 12.49 44.57
C GLU A 75 8.78 13.28 43.54
N LYS A 76 8.68 14.60 43.70
CA LYS A 76 8.00 15.47 42.72
C LYS A 76 8.63 15.41 41.34
N LEU A 77 9.97 15.43 41.29
CA LEU A 77 10.69 15.31 40.03
C LEU A 77 10.45 13.96 39.35
N TYR A 78 10.38 12.89 40.13
CA TYR A 78 10.07 11.55 39.61
C TYR A 78 8.66 11.48 39.02
N GLU A 79 7.67 12.06 39.70
CA GLU A 79 6.30 12.17 39.19
C GLU A 79 6.23 13.00 37.90
N GLU A 80 6.92 14.15 37.85
CA GLU A 80 6.98 14.99 36.65
C GLU A 80 7.61 14.26 35.46
N ILE A 81 8.71 13.55 35.68
CA ILE A 81 9.34 12.70 34.66
C ILE A 81 8.36 11.63 34.19
N GLY A 82 7.60 11.01 35.09
CA GLY A 82 6.57 10.02 34.74
C GLY A 82 5.48 10.60 33.83
N VAL A 83 4.98 11.81 34.14
CA VAL A 83 3.99 12.50 33.30
C VAL A 83 4.57 12.85 31.92
N LEU A 84 5.80 13.35 31.87
CA LEU A 84 6.48 13.67 30.61
C LEU A 84 6.73 12.43 29.76
N LEU A 85 7.07 11.29 30.38
CA LEU A 85 7.26 10.02 29.69
C LEU A 85 5.96 9.56 29.02
N ASN A 86 4.84 9.57 29.76
CA ASN A 86 3.53 9.20 29.23
C ASN A 86 3.13 10.11 28.06
N LYS A 87 3.29 11.44 28.21
CA LYS A 87 3.00 12.40 27.14
C LYS A 87 3.86 12.18 25.90
N ASN A 88 5.12 11.82 26.06
CA ASN A 88 6.00 11.51 24.93
C ASN A 88 5.62 10.19 24.27
N GLN A 89 5.16 9.20 25.04
CA GLN A 89 4.66 7.95 24.51
C GLN A 89 3.39 8.15 23.67
N GLU A 90 2.44 8.95 24.14
CA GLU A 90 1.26 9.33 23.36
C GLU A 90 1.63 10.01 22.04
N LYS A 91 2.55 10.99 22.07
CA LYS A 91 3.05 11.64 20.85
C LYS A 91 3.73 10.65 19.90
N MET A 92 4.48 9.69 20.44
CA MET A 92 5.13 8.65 19.63
C MET A 92 4.10 7.77 18.92
N GLU A 93 3.01 7.42 19.60
CA GLU A 93 1.91 6.66 18.99
C GLU A 93 1.18 7.46 17.92
N GLU A 94 0.95 8.75 18.14
CA GLU A 94 0.37 9.64 17.13
C GLU A 94 1.26 9.73 15.88
N VAL A 95 2.55 9.97 16.06
CA VAL A 95 3.52 10.04 14.96
C VAL A 95 3.60 8.71 14.20
N LYS A 96 3.51 7.56 14.88
CA LYS A 96 3.44 6.25 14.23
C LYS A 96 2.20 6.11 13.34
N LYS A 97 1.03 6.58 13.78
CA LYS A 97 -0.20 6.57 12.97
C LYS A 97 -0.05 7.45 11.74
N GLN A 98 0.40 8.69 11.92
CA GLN A 98 0.65 9.63 10.82
C GLN A 98 1.67 9.08 9.82
N PHE A 99 2.73 8.41 10.30
CA PHE A 99 3.72 7.77 9.44
C PHE A 99 3.13 6.62 8.60
N ALA A 100 2.26 5.78 9.20
CA ALA A 100 1.58 4.72 8.48
C ALA A 100 0.65 5.28 7.38
N GLU A 101 -0.10 6.33 7.69
CA GLU A 101 -0.94 7.04 6.72
C GLU A 101 -0.12 7.64 5.57
N ALA A 102 0.98 8.34 5.90
CA ALA A 102 1.87 8.91 4.89
C ALA A 102 2.49 7.83 3.98
N LYS A 103 2.85 6.67 4.55
CA LYS A 103 3.34 5.52 3.78
C LYS A 103 2.27 4.99 2.82
N GLN A 104 1.02 4.91 3.27
CA GLN A 104 -0.11 4.49 2.43
C GLN A 104 -0.37 5.48 1.30
N ILE A 105 -0.37 6.78 1.58
CA ILE A 105 -0.52 7.83 0.56
C ILE A 105 0.58 7.72 -0.49
N ARG A 106 1.84 7.54 -0.06
CA ARG A 106 2.97 7.35 -0.99
C ARG A 106 2.78 6.12 -1.87
N LYS A 107 2.31 5.00 -1.32
CA LYS A 107 2.03 3.78 -2.09
C LYS A 107 0.95 4.04 -3.14
N ASN A 108 -0.16 4.65 -2.73
CA ASN A 108 -1.26 4.99 -3.64
C ASN A 108 -0.77 5.93 -4.76
N GLN A 109 0.05 6.93 -4.44
CA GLN A 109 0.63 7.85 -5.43
C GLN A 109 1.48 7.11 -6.46
N GLN A 110 2.31 6.16 -6.04
CA GLN A 110 3.10 5.33 -6.96
C GLN A 110 2.21 4.46 -7.86
N GLU A 111 1.13 3.88 -7.33
CA GLU A 111 0.16 3.12 -8.11
C GLU A 111 -0.55 4.00 -9.15
N TYR A 112 -0.97 5.21 -8.76
CA TYR A 112 -1.55 6.20 -9.68
C TYR A 112 -0.57 6.62 -10.78
N ASP A 113 0.69 6.89 -10.43
CA ASP A 113 1.73 7.26 -11.40
C ASP A 113 1.99 6.13 -12.41
N ASN A 114 1.97 4.87 -11.94
CA ASN A 114 2.13 3.71 -12.81
C ASN A 114 0.95 3.55 -13.77
N ILE A 115 -0.28 3.66 -13.28
CA ILE A 115 -1.48 3.61 -14.13
C ILE A 115 -1.48 4.78 -15.13
N ALA A 116 -1.11 5.98 -14.68
CA ALA A 116 -1.01 7.15 -15.55
C ALA A 116 0.01 6.97 -16.67
N LYS A 117 1.16 6.33 -16.40
CA LYS A 117 2.14 5.96 -17.45
C LYS A 117 1.53 4.98 -18.45
N MET A 118 0.89 3.91 -17.99
CA MET A 118 0.21 2.95 -18.87
C MET A 118 -0.89 3.59 -19.73
N ILE A 119 -1.66 4.53 -19.18
CA ILE A 119 -2.70 5.27 -19.92
C ILE A 119 -2.07 6.14 -21.01
N LYS A 120 -0.92 6.80 -20.73
CA LYS A 120 -0.22 7.64 -21.70
C LYS A 120 0.34 6.86 -22.89
N GLU A 121 0.65 5.57 -22.72
CA GLU A 121 1.08 4.70 -23.83
C GLU A 121 -0.07 4.40 -24.81
N LYS A 122 -1.33 4.51 -24.37
CA LYS A 122 -2.50 4.30 -25.22
C LYS A 122 -2.86 5.58 -25.99
N PRO A 123 -3.38 5.47 -27.23
CA PRO A 123 -3.75 6.64 -28.01
C PRO A 123 -4.85 7.45 -27.34
N SER A 124 -4.86 8.76 -27.59
CA SER A 124 -5.85 9.66 -27.02
C SER A 124 -7.27 9.22 -27.39
N ARG A 125 -8.16 9.20 -26.40
CA ARG A 125 -9.57 8.82 -26.60
C ARG A 125 -10.22 9.64 -27.73
N ALA A 126 -9.93 10.93 -27.80
CA ALA A 126 -10.48 11.81 -28.83
C ALA A 126 -10.03 11.43 -30.24
N GLU A 127 -8.77 11.02 -30.41
CA GLU A 127 -8.24 10.57 -31.70
C GLU A 127 -8.86 9.24 -32.12
N THR A 128 -8.96 8.28 -31.19
CA THR A 128 -9.59 6.98 -31.46
C THR A 128 -11.07 7.13 -31.81
N THR A 129 -11.80 8.02 -31.14
CA THR A 129 -13.20 8.31 -31.48
C THR A 129 -13.34 8.95 -32.86
N LYS A 130 -12.42 9.83 -33.27
CA LYS A 130 -12.42 10.38 -34.65
C LYS A 130 -12.18 9.28 -35.68
N LYS A 131 -11.18 8.43 -35.47
CA LYS A 131 -10.90 7.29 -36.36
C LYS A 131 -12.09 6.33 -36.47
N LEU A 132 -12.77 6.05 -35.35
CA LEU A 132 -13.97 5.23 -35.35
C LEU A 132 -15.10 5.84 -36.18
N LYS A 133 -15.33 7.16 -36.09
CA LYS A 133 -16.33 7.84 -36.92
C LYS A 133 -16.01 7.73 -38.40
N ILE A 134 -14.75 7.98 -38.78
CA ILE A 134 -14.30 7.87 -40.17
C ILE A 134 -14.54 6.44 -40.70
N LEU A 135 -14.12 5.42 -39.94
CA LEU A 135 -14.33 4.02 -40.32
C LEU A 135 -15.82 3.65 -40.42
N GLN A 136 -16.67 4.24 -39.58
CA GLN A 136 -18.10 4.03 -39.62
C GLN A 136 -18.73 4.65 -40.87
N ASP A 137 -18.33 5.86 -41.23
CA ASP A 137 -18.76 6.54 -42.45
C ASP A 137 -18.29 5.77 -43.71
N GLU A 138 -17.04 5.29 -43.73
CA GLU A 138 -16.50 4.46 -44.82
C GLU A 138 -17.25 3.13 -44.96
N LEU A 139 -17.62 2.50 -43.84
CA LEU A 139 -18.40 1.26 -43.84
C LEU A 139 -19.81 1.48 -44.40
N GLU A 140 -20.45 2.58 -44.01
CA GLU A 140 -21.77 2.96 -44.54
C GLU A 140 -21.71 3.26 -46.04
N GLU A 141 -20.67 3.95 -46.50
CA GLU A 141 -20.43 4.20 -47.92
C GLU A 141 -20.22 2.88 -48.69
N ALA A 142 -19.38 1.97 -48.18
CA ALA A 142 -19.15 0.66 -48.79
C ALA A 142 -20.43 -0.18 -48.86
N TYR A 143 -21.24 -0.18 -47.80
CA TYR A 143 -22.53 -0.87 -47.78
C TYR A 143 -23.51 -0.29 -48.80
N SER A 144 -23.57 1.04 -48.94
CA SER A 144 -24.39 1.70 -49.95
C SER A 144 -23.96 1.31 -51.37
N LYS A 145 -22.64 1.30 -51.65
CA LYS A 145 -22.08 0.87 -52.93
C LYS A 145 -22.40 -0.58 -53.23
N GLN A 146 -22.20 -1.48 -52.25
CA GLN A 146 -22.57 -2.89 -52.39
C GLN A 146 -24.04 -3.04 -52.77
N LYS A 147 -24.94 -2.36 -52.05
CA LYS A 147 -26.39 -2.40 -52.33
C LYS A 147 -26.72 -1.93 -53.75
N THR A 148 -26.09 -0.85 -54.23
CA THR A 148 -26.30 -0.37 -55.61
C THR A 148 -25.77 -1.34 -56.67
N LEU A 149 -24.65 -2.02 -56.40
CA LEU A 149 -24.07 -3.01 -57.31
C LEU A 149 -24.92 -4.28 -57.35
N GLU A 150 -25.42 -4.75 -56.21
CA GLU A 150 -26.36 -5.88 -56.13
C GLU A 150 -27.63 -5.58 -56.92
N GLN A 151 -28.19 -4.37 -56.78
CA GLN A 151 -29.35 -3.94 -57.55
C GLN A 151 -29.07 -3.93 -59.07
N ARG A 152 -27.94 -3.37 -59.51
CA ARG A 152 -27.52 -3.44 -60.92
C ARG A 152 -27.32 -4.87 -61.42
N LEU A 153 -26.81 -5.76 -60.57
CA LEU A 153 -26.63 -7.17 -60.93
C LEU A 153 -27.97 -7.86 -61.16
N ILE A 154 -28.96 -7.57 -60.31
CA ILE A 154 -30.33 -8.06 -60.46
C ILE A 154 -30.94 -7.54 -61.78
N GLU A 155 -30.88 -6.23 -62.04
CA GLU A 155 -31.36 -5.63 -63.29
C GLU A 155 -30.70 -6.26 -64.52
N LYS A 156 -29.39 -6.57 -64.47
CA LYS A 156 -28.69 -7.25 -65.56
C LYS A 156 -29.11 -8.71 -65.71
N ARG A 157 -29.36 -9.43 -64.61
CA ARG A 157 -29.92 -10.79 -64.67
C ARG A 157 -31.32 -10.78 -65.29
N GLU A 158 -32.18 -9.84 -64.90
CA GLU A 158 -33.51 -9.65 -65.50
C GLU A 158 -33.42 -9.31 -66.99
N SER A 159 -32.50 -8.40 -67.37
CA SER A 159 -32.24 -8.06 -68.78
C SER A 159 -31.75 -9.27 -69.59
N ILE A 160 -30.93 -10.14 -69.01
CA ILE A 160 -30.46 -11.36 -69.68
C ILE A 160 -31.59 -12.38 -69.79
N CYS A 161 -32.41 -12.56 -68.74
CA CYS A 161 -33.56 -13.46 -68.79
C CYS A 161 -34.59 -13.02 -69.84
N THR A 162 -34.85 -11.72 -69.97
CA THR A 162 -35.73 -11.18 -71.02
C THR A 162 -35.14 -11.35 -72.41
N LEU A 163 -33.84 -11.11 -72.60
CA LEU A 163 -33.17 -11.40 -73.87
C LEU A 163 -33.18 -12.90 -74.21
N ALA A 164 -33.00 -13.78 -73.23
CA ALA A 164 -33.09 -15.22 -73.41
C ALA A 164 -34.50 -15.65 -73.83
N ALA A 165 -35.54 -15.10 -73.20
CA ALA A 165 -36.93 -15.35 -73.58
C ALA A 165 -37.23 -14.86 -75.01
N LEU A 166 -36.75 -13.67 -75.39
CA LEU A 166 -36.87 -13.16 -76.76
C LEU A 166 -36.09 -14.01 -77.77
N LEU A 167 -34.93 -14.56 -77.38
CA LEU A 167 -34.18 -15.49 -78.22
C LEU A 167 -34.94 -16.81 -78.40
N ASP A 168 -35.53 -17.34 -77.34
CA ASP A 168 -36.38 -18.54 -77.40
C ASP A 168 -37.61 -18.31 -78.29
N GLU A 169 -38.25 -17.14 -78.21
CA GLU A 169 -39.35 -16.73 -79.11
C GLU A 169 -38.91 -16.57 -80.57
N LEU A 170 -37.66 -16.17 -80.83
CA LEU A 170 -37.09 -16.07 -82.19
C LEU A 170 -36.57 -17.41 -82.71
N ASP A 171 -36.21 -18.33 -81.83
CA ASP A 171 -35.90 -19.73 -82.16
C ASP A 171 -37.19 -20.55 -82.39
N GLU A 172 -38.35 -20.10 -81.90
CA GLU A 172 -39.65 -20.72 -82.16
C GLU A 172 -40.03 -20.75 -83.67
N PRO A 173 -39.95 -19.64 -84.45
CA PRO A 173 -40.19 -19.69 -85.89
C PRO A 173 -39.07 -20.39 -86.68
N ASN A 174 -37.86 -20.51 -86.12
CA ASN A 174 -36.80 -21.32 -86.72
C ASN A 174 -37.00 -22.82 -86.45
N LYS A 175 -37.55 -23.19 -85.29
CA LYS A 175 -37.98 -24.57 -85.00
C LYS A 175 -39.19 -24.94 -85.83
N GLU A 176 -40.15 -24.05 -86.06
CA GLU A 176 -41.28 -24.32 -86.98
C GLU A 176 -40.83 -24.48 -88.44
N GLN A 177 -39.85 -23.69 -88.92
CA GLN A 177 -39.27 -23.90 -90.27
C GLN A 177 -38.41 -25.16 -90.39
N VAL A 178 -37.76 -25.57 -89.30
CA VAL A 178 -36.98 -26.81 -89.25
C VAL A 178 -37.89 -28.03 -89.02
N GLU A 179 -39.01 -27.90 -88.30
CA GLU A 179 -40.01 -28.97 -88.11
C GLU A 179 -40.87 -29.17 -89.37
N ASP A 180 -41.24 -28.11 -90.10
CA ASP A 180 -41.89 -28.23 -91.42
C ASP A 180 -40.94 -28.84 -92.48
N ALA A 181 -39.62 -28.63 -92.35
CA ALA A 181 -38.62 -29.30 -93.18
C ALA A 181 -38.30 -30.74 -92.71
N LEU A 182 -38.32 -31.04 -91.41
CA LEU A 182 -38.06 -32.38 -90.87
C LEU A 182 -39.26 -33.32 -91.02
N MET A 183 -40.49 -32.82 -91.05
CA MET A 183 -41.70 -33.63 -91.25
C MET A 183 -41.81 -34.22 -92.67
N ALA A 184 -41.00 -33.75 -93.63
CA ALA A 184 -40.92 -34.31 -94.99
C ALA A 184 -39.80 -35.36 -95.17
N GLU A 185 -38.86 -35.52 -94.22
CA GLU A 185 -37.69 -36.41 -94.35
C GLU A 185 -37.62 -37.57 -93.33
N LEU A 186 -38.63 -37.80 -92.49
CA LEU A 186 -38.59 -38.85 -91.45
C LEU A 186 -39.61 -40.00 -91.60
N GLU A 187 -40.09 -40.26 -92.82
CA GLU A 187 -40.59 -41.59 -93.23
C GLU A 187 -39.44 -42.48 -93.79
N GLU A 188 -38.28 -42.57 -93.13
CA GLU A 188 -37.43 -43.76 -93.29
C GLU A 188 -36.48 -44.00 -92.10
N SER A 189 -36.70 -45.14 -91.44
CA SER A 189 -35.78 -45.88 -90.55
C SER A 189 -35.58 -45.42 -89.08
N GLY A 190 -36.07 -46.24 -88.13
CA GLY A 190 -35.49 -46.37 -86.78
C GLY A 190 -34.36 -47.42 -86.75
N PRO A 191 -33.93 -47.98 -85.59
CA PRO A 191 -34.20 -47.62 -84.18
C PRO A 191 -32.95 -47.65 -83.22
N ALA A 192 -33.02 -46.90 -82.08
CA ALA A 192 -32.44 -47.15 -80.71
C ALA A 192 -30.94 -47.53 -80.52
N PRO A 193 -30.30 -47.59 -79.29
CA PRO A 193 -30.83 -47.47 -77.91
C PRO A 193 -29.96 -46.56 -76.94
N PRO A 194 -30.28 -46.47 -75.61
CA PRO A 194 -29.74 -45.47 -74.68
C PRO A 194 -28.71 -46.02 -73.66
N SER A 195 -27.91 -45.15 -73.01
CA SER A 195 -27.31 -45.49 -71.70
C SER A 195 -26.89 -44.29 -70.81
N ASN A 196 -27.42 -44.33 -69.58
CA ASN A 196 -26.84 -44.05 -68.25
C ASN A 196 -26.27 -42.67 -67.82
N LYS A 197 -26.97 -42.09 -66.83
CA LYS A 197 -26.46 -41.28 -65.69
C LYS A 197 -25.65 -42.18 -64.70
N PRO A 198 -25.22 -41.70 -63.51
CA PRO A 198 -24.43 -40.51 -63.10
C PRO A 198 -23.21 -40.96 -62.24
N ASN A 199 -22.33 -40.04 -61.82
CA ASN A 199 -21.70 -40.12 -60.48
C ASN A 199 -20.87 -38.89 -60.11
N THR A 200 -21.27 -38.24 -59.01
CA THR A 200 -20.37 -37.63 -58.03
C THR A 200 -19.60 -38.72 -57.26
N PRO A 201 -18.43 -38.43 -56.69
CA PRO A 201 -18.44 -38.30 -55.23
C PRO A 201 -17.44 -37.28 -54.62
N ASN A 202 -17.91 -36.75 -53.48
CA ASN A 202 -17.20 -36.31 -52.26
C ASN A 202 -15.69 -36.49 -52.14
N GLY A 203 -15.06 -35.52 -51.47
CA GLY A 203 -13.75 -35.68 -50.84
C GLY A 203 -13.46 -34.56 -49.84
N GLU A 204 -13.79 -34.79 -48.58
CA GLU A 204 -13.38 -34.00 -47.41
C GLU A 204 -11.86 -33.73 -47.39
N ASN A 205 -11.44 -32.56 -46.90
CA ASN A 205 -10.19 -32.51 -46.13
C ASN A 205 -10.08 -31.29 -45.19
N VAL A 206 -10.23 -31.58 -43.90
CA VAL A 206 -9.41 -31.21 -42.74
C VAL A 206 -8.47 -29.98 -42.83
N ARG A 207 -8.60 -29.09 -41.84
CA ARG A 207 -7.50 -28.39 -41.11
C ARG A 207 -8.12 -27.62 -39.92
N ASN A 208 -8.16 -28.19 -38.72
CA ASN A 208 -7.12 -28.16 -37.67
C ASN A 208 -6.50 -26.78 -37.36
N GLU A 209 -6.99 -26.22 -36.25
CA GLU A 209 -6.26 -25.70 -35.08
C GLU A 209 -4.93 -24.96 -35.27
N LEU A 210 -4.94 -23.67 -34.88
CA LEU A 210 -3.84 -22.99 -34.22
C LEU A 210 -4.36 -21.63 -33.68
N GLU A 211 -4.80 -21.61 -32.41
CA GLU A 211 -4.88 -20.38 -31.62
C GLU A 211 -3.90 -20.49 -30.45
N MET A 212 -3.04 -19.48 -30.37
CA MET A 212 -2.22 -19.09 -29.20
C MET A 212 -2.98 -18.03 -28.41
#